data_AF-A0A8W8MRI9-F1
#
_entry.id   AF-A0A8W8MRI9-F1
#
_cell.length_a   1.000
_cell.length_b   1.000
_cell.length_c   1.000
_cell.angle_alpha   90.00
_cell.angle_beta   90.00
_cell.angle_gamma   90.00
#
_symmetry.space_group_name_H-M   'P 1'
#
loop_
_entity.id
_entity.type
_entity.pdbx_description
1 polymer ?
#
loop_
_entity_poly.entity_id
_entity_poly.type
_entity_poly.pdbx_seq_one_letter_code
_entity_poly.pdbx_strand_id
1 'polypeptide(L)'
;KSRIMNVHQSLDCTIKDPRAVLTDIAVVLSSEDGLIHNEFVFISRTDVNTYVINATPPFAGNFRLTVQGKLSTTRIETITELVLLCVSVKKRVKKFPKDYETWGIEPKFPDIVQDLCDVPRTFQEVKDGRLDCSISTRTKLEVYASLKWLGDGRTLDDHVGTESTPSRIRLKSVLPKKGFYRVCLFLRRTELLYPVLYLLVYNKKEVSKDTPRLGYSNMEVLV
;
A
#
# COMPACT_ATOMS: atom_id res chain seq x y z
N LYS A 1 11.87 -20.92 14.77
CA LYS A 1 11.10 -22.12 14.35
C LYS A 1 10.26 -21.74 13.14
N SER A 2 10.56 -22.27 11.97
CA SER A 2 9.83 -21.99 10.73
C SER A 2 8.46 -22.68 10.78
N ARG A 3 7.40 -22.00 10.34
CA ARG A 3 6.04 -22.56 10.31
C ARG A 3 5.69 -23.00 8.89
N ILE A 4 5.14 -24.19 8.73
CA ILE A 4 4.70 -24.70 7.43
C ILE A 4 3.22 -24.35 7.23
N MET A 5 2.87 -23.83 6.06
CA MET A 5 1.51 -23.43 5.71
C MET A 5 1.14 -23.97 4.32
N ASN A 6 -0.02 -24.61 4.22
CA ASN A 6 -0.62 -24.95 2.92
C ASN A 6 -1.31 -23.71 2.37
N VAL A 7 -0.97 -23.32 1.14
CA VAL A 7 -1.48 -22.11 0.49
C VAL A 7 -2.21 -22.48 -0.79
N HIS A 8 -3.44 -22.01 -0.91
CA HIS A 8 -4.24 -22.08 -2.14
C HIS A 8 -4.32 -20.68 -2.74
N GLN A 9 -3.70 -20.50 -3.90
CA GLN A 9 -3.68 -19.26 -4.69
C GLN A 9 -2.98 -18.05 -4.07
N SER A 10 -3.24 -17.73 -2.80
CA SER A 10 -2.60 -16.61 -2.09
C SER A 10 -2.58 -16.86 -0.58
N LEU A 11 -1.59 -16.27 0.09
CA LEU A 11 -1.51 -16.15 1.53
C LEU A 11 -1.88 -14.72 1.92
N ASP A 12 -2.79 -14.59 2.87
CA ASP A 12 -3.00 -13.36 3.63
C ASP A 12 -2.60 -13.63 5.08
N CYS A 13 -1.60 -12.92 5.57
CA CYS A 13 -1.18 -13.06 6.96
C CYS A 13 -0.98 -11.70 7.62
N THR A 14 -1.19 -11.69 8.93
CA THR A 14 -1.01 -10.50 9.76
C THR A 14 0.13 -10.76 10.73
N ILE A 15 1.05 -9.80 10.79
CA ILE A 15 2.13 -9.78 11.76
C ILE A 15 1.87 -8.62 12.70
N LYS A 16 1.79 -8.94 13.98
CA LYS A 16 1.60 -7.99 15.05
C LYS A 16 2.57 -8.30 16.18
N ASP A 17 3.35 -7.31 16.59
CA ASP A 17 4.10 -7.40 17.85
C ASP A 17 3.52 -6.42 18.87
N PRO A 18 2.85 -6.90 19.94
CA PRO A 18 2.27 -6.01 20.94
C PRO A 18 3.33 -5.35 21.85
N ARG A 19 4.60 -5.77 21.81
CA ARG A 19 5.65 -5.36 22.75
C ARG A 19 6.66 -4.39 22.15
N ALA A 20 6.73 -4.28 20.82
CA ALA A 20 7.72 -3.44 20.14
C ALA A 20 7.13 -2.77 18.89
N VAL A 21 7.64 -1.58 18.57
CA VAL A 21 7.30 -0.91 17.31
C VAL A 21 8.10 -1.56 16.20
N LEU A 22 7.39 -2.09 15.21
CA LEU A 22 7.96 -2.68 14.01
C LEU A 22 8.23 -1.57 13.00
N THR A 23 9.48 -1.43 12.58
CA THR A 23 9.92 -0.46 11.56
C THR A 23 10.80 -1.14 10.51
N ASP A 24 10.95 -0.49 9.34
CA ASP A 24 11.75 -0.99 8.22
C ASP A 24 11.43 -2.44 7.84
N ILE A 25 10.13 -2.77 7.82
CA ILE A 25 9.67 -4.12 7.47
C ILE A 25 9.91 -4.38 5.99
N ALA A 26 10.58 -5.49 5.71
CA ALA A 26 10.73 -6.07 4.38
C ALA A 26 10.26 -7.53 4.40
N VAL A 27 9.73 -7.99 3.27
CA VAL A 27 9.34 -9.39 3.09
C VAL A 27 10.06 -9.94 1.88
N VAL A 28 10.70 -11.09 2.07
CA VAL A 28 11.38 -11.83 1.03
C VAL A 28 10.59 -13.11 0.76
N LEU A 29 10.06 -13.23 -0.44
CA LEU A 29 9.51 -14.49 -0.95
C LEU A 29 10.55 -15.14 -1.86
N SER A 30 11.03 -16.32 -1.52
CA SER A 30 11.95 -17.09 -2.37
C SER A 30 11.43 -18.48 -2.67
N SER A 31 11.73 -19.02 -3.84
CA SER A 31 11.51 -20.43 -4.17
C SER A 31 12.59 -21.33 -3.56
N GLU A 32 12.42 -22.64 -3.70
CA GLU A 32 13.34 -23.67 -3.18
C GLU A 32 14.75 -23.60 -3.77
N ASP A 33 14.89 -23.14 -5.02
CA ASP A 33 16.17 -22.87 -5.70
C ASP A 33 16.79 -21.51 -5.32
N GLY A 34 16.15 -20.75 -4.44
CA GLY A 34 16.64 -19.47 -3.93
C GLY A 34 16.30 -18.24 -4.78
N LEU A 35 15.54 -18.38 -5.88
CA LEU A 35 15.09 -17.23 -6.66
C LEU A 35 14.12 -16.35 -5.86
N ILE A 36 14.32 -15.04 -5.94
CA ILE A 36 13.52 -14.05 -5.21
C ILE A 36 12.33 -13.59 -6.07
N HIS A 37 11.16 -13.51 -5.44
CA HIS A 37 9.85 -13.31 -6.05
C HIS A 37 9.06 -12.18 -5.36
N ASN A 38 9.74 -11.14 -4.90
CA ASN A 38 9.14 -10.06 -4.11
C ASN A 38 8.09 -9.25 -4.87
N GLU A 39 8.10 -9.26 -6.21
CA GLU A 39 7.04 -8.64 -6.99
C GLU A 39 5.67 -9.32 -6.80
N PHE A 40 5.62 -10.46 -6.12
CA PHE A 40 4.39 -11.19 -5.81
C PHE A 40 3.93 -11.03 -4.37
N VAL A 41 4.55 -10.10 -3.64
CA VAL A 41 4.23 -9.77 -2.26
C VAL A 41 3.78 -8.31 -2.17
N PHE A 42 2.71 -8.08 -1.44
CA PHE A 42 2.24 -6.76 -1.06
C PHE A 42 2.24 -6.66 0.48
N ILE A 43 2.85 -5.60 0.99
CA ILE A 43 2.97 -5.35 2.43
C ILE A 43 2.28 -4.04 2.74
N SER A 44 1.44 -4.06 3.77
CA SER A 44 0.71 -2.89 4.23
C SER A 44 0.81 -2.73 5.73
N ARG A 45 1.22 -1.56 6.20
CA ARG A 45 1.09 -1.17 7.60
C ARG A 45 -0.31 -0.66 7.86
N THR A 46 -0.99 -1.30 8.80
CA THR A 46 -2.39 -1.05 9.15
C THR A 46 -2.54 -0.35 10.50
N ASP A 47 -1.49 -0.41 11.32
CA ASP A 47 -1.41 0.16 12.66
C ASP A 47 0.08 0.32 13.05
N VAL A 48 0.37 0.90 14.21
CA VAL A 48 1.73 1.15 14.71
C VAL A 48 2.58 -0.12 14.72
N ASN A 49 2.00 -1.26 15.11
CA ASN A 49 2.73 -2.52 15.23
C ASN A 49 2.13 -3.64 14.38
N THR A 50 1.24 -3.32 13.43
CA THR A 50 0.50 -4.32 12.67
C THR A 50 0.74 -4.17 11.17
N TYR A 51 1.25 -5.24 10.57
CA TYR A 51 1.51 -5.37 9.14
C TYR A 51 0.65 -6.49 8.57
N VAL A 52 0.04 -6.23 7.42
CA VAL A 52 -0.66 -7.24 6.62
C VAL A 52 0.19 -7.54 5.40
N ILE A 53 0.41 -8.82 5.14
CA ILE A 53 1.18 -9.33 4.02
C ILE A 53 0.25 -10.17 3.16
N ASN A 54 0.13 -9.79 1.89
CA ASN A 54 -0.49 -10.61 0.86
C ASN A 54 0.62 -11.15 -0.04
N ALA A 55 0.79 -12.47 -0.08
CA ALA A 55 1.70 -13.13 -1.01
C ALA A 55 0.89 -13.96 -2.00
N THR A 56 1.15 -13.80 -3.30
CA THR A 56 0.47 -14.58 -4.35
C THR A 56 1.51 -15.33 -5.18
N PRO A 57 1.92 -16.53 -4.76
CA PRO A 57 2.98 -17.28 -5.44
C PRO A 57 2.68 -17.51 -6.94
N PRO A 58 3.69 -17.36 -7.82
CA PRO A 58 3.47 -17.37 -9.28
C PRO A 58 3.25 -18.76 -9.88
N PHE A 59 3.72 -19.81 -9.21
CA PHE A 59 3.60 -21.21 -9.65
C PHE A 59 3.42 -22.13 -8.43
N ALA A 60 2.94 -23.36 -8.68
CA ALA A 60 2.81 -24.36 -7.63
C ALA A 60 4.20 -24.86 -7.21
N GLY A 61 4.41 -25.07 -5.91
CA GLY A 61 5.70 -25.44 -5.35
C GLY A 61 5.92 -24.91 -3.94
N ASN A 62 7.15 -25.04 -3.46
CA ASN A 62 7.55 -24.62 -2.13
C ASN A 62 8.18 -23.23 -2.17
N PHE A 63 7.72 -22.35 -1.29
CA PHE A 63 8.30 -21.03 -1.11
C PHE A 63 8.67 -20.79 0.34
N ARG A 64 9.64 -19.93 0.57
CA ARG A 64 10.00 -19.39 1.87
C ARG A 64 9.62 -17.92 1.90
N LEU A 65 8.79 -17.54 2.87
CA LEU A 65 8.43 -16.16 3.16
C LEU A 65 9.15 -15.74 4.43
N THR A 66 10.17 -14.91 4.28
CA THR A 66 10.96 -14.37 5.38
C THR A 66 10.57 -12.93 5.62
N VAL A 67 10.21 -12.60 6.85
CA VAL A 67 9.86 -11.24 7.25
C VAL A 67 10.98 -10.69 8.11
N GLN A 68 11.53 -9.57 7.67
CA GLN A 68 12.64 -8.89 8.30
C GLN A 68 12.21 -7.49 8.72
N GLY A 69 12.82 -6.96 9.78
CA GLY A 69 12.61 -5.58 10.20
C GLY A 69 13.32 -5.27 11.51
N LYS A 70 13.07 -4.08 12.03
CA LYS A 70 13.65 -3.59 13.29
C LYS A 70 12.62 -3.69 14.42
N LEU A 71 13.01 -4.35 15.51
CA LEU A 71 12.21 -4.57 16.72
C LEU A 71 12.66 -3.61 17.83
N SER A 72 12.35 -2.31 17.71
CA SER A 72 12.90 -1.26 18.60
C SER A 72 14.44 -1.22 18.68
N THR A 73 15.13 -1.90 17.76
CA THR A 73 16.60 -1.93 17.61
C THR A 73 17.01 -1.19 16.34
N THR A 74 18.31 -0.94 16.18
CA THR A 74 18.85 -0.37 14.94
C THR A 74 19.19 -1.41 13.87
N ARG A 75 19.13 -2.70 14.21
CA ARG A 75 19.51 -3.82 13.33
C ARG A 75 18.28 -4.45 12.70
N ILE A 76 18.37 -4.76 11.42
CA ILE A 76 17.36 -5.57 10.72
C ILE A 76 17.56 -7.02 11.15
N GLU A 77 16.49 -7.62 11.66
CA GLU A 77 16.47 -8.99 12.15
C GLU A 77 15.34 -9.76 11.47
N THR A 78 15.47 -11.09 11.39
CA THR A 78 14.38 -11.95 10.95
C THR A 78 13.33 -12.06 12.06
N ILE A 79 12.16 -11.47 11.81
CA ILE A 79 11.02 -11.48 12.73
C ILE A 79 10.33 -12.84 12.68
N THR A 80 10.07 -13.33 11.47
CA THR A 80 9.43 -14.63 11.27
C THR A 80 9.78 -15.24 9.92
N GLU A 81 9.60 -16.54 9.82
CA GLU A 81 9.81 -17.31 8.60
C GLU A 81 8.71 -18.35 8.44
N LEU A 82 8.10 -18.36 7.25
CA LEU A 82 7.06 -19.30 6.86
C LEU A 82 7.51 -20.10 5.65
N VAL A 83 7.20 -21.39 5.63
CA VAL A 83 7.32 -22.26 4.45
C VAL A 83 5.93 -22.42 3.86
N LEU A 84 5.75 -21.97 2.63
CA LEU A 84 4.48 -21.98 1.91
C LEU A 84 4.47 -23.15 0.92
N LEU A 85 3.64 -24.14 1.18
CA LEU A 85 3.39 -25.26 0.27
C LEU A 85 2.22 -24.88 -0.64
N CYS A 86 2.53 -24.48 -1.87
CA CYS A 86 1.55 -23.96 -2.81
C CYS A 86 1.06 -25.06 -3.75
N VAL A 87 -0.12 -25.58 -3.47
CA VAL A 87 -0.73 -26.68 -4.24
C VAL A 87 -1.39 -26.19 -5.53
N SER A 88 -1.84 -24.93 -5.54
CA SER A 88 -2.52 -24.33 -6.69
C SER A 88 -2.27 -22.82 -6.76
N VAL A 89 -2.24 -22.28 -7.97
CA VAL A 89 -1.99 -20.85 -8.23
C VAL A 89 -3.06 -20.23 -9.11
N LYS A 90 -3.16 -18.89 -9.07
CA LYS A 90 -4.02 -18.14 -9.99
C LYS A 90 -3.46 -18.24 -11.41
N LYS A 91 -4.32 -18.38 -12.42
CA LYS A 91 -3.94 -18.42 -13.84
C LYS A 91 -3.11 -17.20 -14.29
N ARG A 92 -3.39 -16.04 -13.69
CA ARG A 92 -2.65 -14.80 -13.92
C ARG A 92 -2.42 -14.13 -12.58
N VAL A 93 -1.16 -13.99 -12.22
CA VAL A 93 -0.74 -13.27 -11.01
C VAL A 93 -0.26 -11.88 -11.40
N LYS A 94 -0.72 -10.87 -10.66
CA LYS A 94 -0.30 -9.49 -10.85
C LYS A 94 1.03 -9.28 -10.12
N LYS A 95 2.02 -8.75 -10.82
CA LYS A 95 3.27 -8.28 -10.23
C LYS A 95 3.06 -6.89 -9.65
N PHE A 96 3.36 -6.69 -8.38
CA PHE A 96 3.44 -5.38 -7.75
C PHE A 96 4.71 -4.64 -8.19
N PRO A 97 4.74 -3.30 -8.10
CA PRO A 97 5.95 -2.53 -8.30
C PRO A 97 7.09 -3.05 -7.42
N LYS A 98 8.32 -3.07 -7.95
CA LYS A 98 9.50 -3.60 -7.24
C LYS A 98 9.97 -2.73 -6.07
N ASP A 99 9.46 -1.50 -5.97
CA ASP A 99 9.84 -0.59 -4.91
C ASP A 99 9.34 -1.16 -3.58
N TYR A 100 10.29 -1.52 -2.71
CA TYR A 100 10.10 -2.13 -1.38
C TYR A 100 9.41 -1.21 -0.36
N GLU A 101 8.59 -0.28 -0.84
CA GLU A 101 7.90 0.67 0.00
C GLU A 101 6.79 -0.05 0.77
N THR A 102 6.78 0.15 2.09
CA THR A 102 5.65 -0.24 2.92
C THR A 102 4.47 0.67 2.57
N TRP A 103 3.37 0.08 2.11
CA TRP A 103 2.10 0.78 1.88
C TRP A 103 1.37 0.97 3.20
N GLY A 104 0.44 1.92 3.27
CA GLY A 104 -0.32 2.20 4.47
C GLY A 104 0.27 3.34 5.30
N ILE A 105 0.10 3.24 6.61
CA ILE A 105 0.33 4.34 7.55
C ILE A 105 1.83 4.61 7.71
N GLU A 106 2.23 5.88 7.67
CA GLU A 106 3.62 6.29 7.88
C GLU A 106 4.05 6.08 9.34
N PRO A 107 5.17 5.39 9.61
CA PRO A 107 5.67 5.14 10.96
C PRO A 107 5.71 6.31 11.94
N LYS A 108 5.98 7.51 11.43
CA LYS A 108 6.14 8.71 12.25
C LYS A 108 4.80 9.33 12.69
N PHE A 109 3.68 8.87 12.12
CA PHE A 109 2.34 9.39 12.39
C PHE A 109 1.39 8.28 12.90
N PRO A 110 1.73 7.62 14.03
CA PRO A 110 0.89 6.56 14.59
C PRO A 110 -0.46 7.08 15.11
N ASP A 111 -0.51 8.36 15.47
CA ASP A 111 -1.71 9.04 15.97
C ASP A 111 -2.83 9.10 14.93
N ILE A 112 -2.50 9.09 13.63
CA ILE A 112 -3.52 9.08 12.57
C ILE A 112 -4.46 7.87 12.67
N VAL A 113 -4.00 6.74 13.22
CA VAL A 113 -4.83 5.54 13.42
C VAL A 113 -6.04 5.86 14.29
N GLN A 114 -5.89 6.76 15.27
CA GLN A 114 -6.96 7.13 16.19
C GLN A 114 -8.07 7.92 15.49
N ASP A 115 -7.72 8.66 14.43
CA ASP A 115 -8.68 9.41 13.63
C ASP A 115 -9.38 8.57 12.56
N LEU A 116 -8.86 7.37 12.25
CA LEU A 116 -9.49 6.45 11.31
C LEU A 116 -10.55 5.58 12.02
N CYS A 117 -11.67 5.33 11.35
CA CYS A 117 -12.66 4.37 11.84
C CYS A 117 -12.24 2.93 11.57
N ASP A 118 -11.63 2.70 10.42
CA ASP A 118 -11.28 1.39 9.89
C ASP A 118 -9.84 1.38 9.38
N VAL A 119 -9.27 0.17 9.29
CA VAL A 119 -7.99 -0.03 8.59
C VAL A 119 -8.18 0.36 7.12
N PRO A 120 -7.43 1.35 6.60
CA PRO A 120 -7.61 1.79 5.23
C PRO A 120 -7.23 0.66 4.29
N ARG A 121 -8.04 0.48 3.24
CA ARG A 121 -7.70 -0.45 2.16
C ARG A 121 -6.54 0.14 1.36
N THR A 122 -5.32 -0.33 1.64
CA THR A 122 -4.08 0.19 1.06
C THR A 122 -3.82 -0.28 -0.37
N PHE A 123 -4.56 -1.28 -0.86
CA PHE A 123 -4.52 -1.69 -2.26
C PHE A 123 -5.92 -1.66 -2.89
N GLN A 124 -6.04 -0.90 -3.98
CA GLN A 124 -7.27 -0.76 -4.75
C GLN A 124 -7.07 -1.06 -6.23
N GLU A 125 -8.07 -1.70 -6.83
CA GLU A 125 -8.13 -1.90 -8.27
C GLU A 125 -9.26 -1.05 -8.88
N VAL A 126 -8.92 -0.30 -9.92
CA VAL A 126 -9.83 0.58 -10.66
C VAL A 126 -9.99 0.03 -12.08
N LYS A 127 -11.25 -0.05 -12.56
CA LYS A 127 -11.59 -0.70 -13.84
C LYS A 127 -11.80 0.29 -14.99
N ASP A 128 -12.23 1.49 -14.69
CA ASP A 128 -12.68 2.53 -15.62
C ASP A 128 -11.70 3.72 -15.71
N GLY A 129 -10.56 3.62 -15.02
CA GLY A 129 -9.57 4.68 -14.93
C GLY A 129 -10.02 5.90 -14.11
N ARG A 130 -11.01 5.74 -13.23
CA ARG A 130 -11.40 6.76 -12.26
C ARG A 130 -11.18 6.26 -10.84
N LEU A 131 -10.30 6.93 -10.12
CA LEU A 131 -10.19 6.74 -8.68
C LEU A 131 -11.39 7.45 -8.05
N ASP A 132 -12.20 6.69 -7.31
CA ASP A 132 -13.20 7.20 -6.37
C ASP A 132 -13.16 6.26 -5.16
N CYS A 133 -12.53 6.72 -4.09
CA CYS A 133 -12.43 5.95 -2.85
C CYS A 133 -12.65 6.82 -1.62
N SER A 134 -13.08 6.19 -0.55
CA SER A 134 -13.36 6.85 0.72
C SER A 134 -12.61 6.17 1.86
N ILE A 135 -12.09 6.99 2.76
CA ILE A 135 -11.46 6.57 4.01
C ILE A 135 -12.34 7.09 5.13
N SER A 136 -12.86 6.18 5.95
CA SER A 136 -13.72 6.52 7.09
C SER A 136 -12.90 7.18 8.19
N THR A 137 -13.36 8.33 8.69
CA THR A 137 -12.70 9.09 9.76
C THR A 137 -13.65 9.37 10.92
N ARG A 138 -13.09 9.58 12.12
CA ARG A 138 -13.82 9.97 13.33
C ARG A 138 -13.92 11.49 13.47
N THR A 139 -12.96 12.19 12.87
CA THR A 139 -12.83 13.64 12.90
C THR A 139 -12.66 14.18 11.48
N LYS A 140 -12.88 15.49 11.30
CA LYS A 140 -12.60 16.15 10.03
C LYS A 140 -11.10 16.39 9.94
N LEU A 141 -10.46 15.71 8.99
CA LEU A 141 -9.03 15.89 8.69
C LEU A 141 -8.86 16.78 7.46
N GLU A 142 -8.04 17.84 7.58
CA GLU A 142 -7.62 18.64 6.44
C GLU A 142 -6.46 17.94 5.73
N VAL A 143 -6.78 17.34 4.58
CA VAL A 143 -5.83 16.50 3.84
C VAL A 143 -5.68 16.94 2.40
N TYR A 144 -4.46 16.78 1.92
CA TYR A 144 -4.09 16.92 0.52
C TYR A 144 -3.65 15.55 0.02
N ALA A 145 -3.82 15.27 -1.27
CA ALA A 145 -3.34 14.02 -1.84
C ALA A 145 -2.65 14.22 -3.18
N SER A 146 -1.51 13.53 -3.35
CA SER A 146 -0.79 13.48 -4.61
C SER A 146 -0.93 12.10 -5.26
N LEU A 147 -0.82 12.08 -6.57
CA LEU A 147 -0.83 10.89 -7.39
C LEU A 147 0.49 10.80 -8.17
N LYS A 148 1.14 9.64 -8.10
CA LYS A 148 2.36 9.33 -8.86
C LYS A 148 2.20 8.02 -9.62
N TRP A 149 2.43 8.02 -10.93
CA TRP A 149 2.47 6.79 -11.72
C TRP A 149 3.80 6.02 -11.51
N LEU A 150 3.72 4.70 -11.32
CA LEU A 150 4.84 3.82 -10.98
C LEU A 150 5.29 2.95 -12.17
N GLY A 151 5.15 3.46 -13.39
CA GLY A 151 5.50 2.75 -14.61
C GLY A 151 6.99 2.88 -14.98
N ASP A 152 7.24 3.64 -16.05
CA ASP A 152 8.52 3.68 -16.78
C ASP A 152 9.53 4.73 -16.26
N GLY A 153 9.38 5.17 -15.00
CA GLY A 153 10.24 6.18 -14.39
C GLY A 153 9.94 7.63 -14.83
N ARG A 154 9.02 7.85 -15.78
CA ARG A 154 8.50 9.20 -16.06
C ARG A 154 7.41 9.52 -15.06
N THR A 155 7.72 10.40 -14.11
CA THR A 155 6.76 10.94 -13.16
C THR A 155 5.64 11.65 -13.91
N LEU A 156 4.43 11.13 -13.75
CA LEU A 156 3.23 11.91 -13.94
C LEU A 156 2.78 12.27 -12.54
N ASP A 157 3.20 13.46 -12.09
CA ASP A 157 2.72 14.04 -10.85
C ASP A 157 1.41 14.75 -11.18
N ASP A 158 0.32 14.22 -10.64
CA ASP A 158 -1.00 14.80 -10.78
C ASP A 158 -1.61 14.95 -9.38
N HIS A 159 -2.64 15.77 -9.28
CA HIS A 159 -3.34 16.00 -8.05
C HIS A 159 -4.53 15.04 -7.93
N VAL A 160 -4.81 14.64 -6.68
CA VAL A 160 -6.03 13.93 -6.34
C VAL A 160 -6.97 14.94 -5.70
N GLY A 161 -8.17 15.08 -6.23
CA GLY A 161 -9.22 15.87 -5.58
C GLY A 161 -9.56 15.25 -4.23
N THR A 162 -9.48 16.05 -3.16
CA THR A 162 -9.83 15.63 -1.81
C THR A 162 -11.11 16.32 -1.35
N GLU A 163 -12.05 15.55 -0.79
CA GLU A 163 -13.25 16.08 -0.12
C GLU A 163 -13.28 15.54 1.31
N SER A 164 -13.10 16.41 2.30
CA SER A 164 -13.11 16.03 3.72
C SER A 164 -14.38 16.43 4.43
N THR A 165 -15.00 15.45 5.08
CA THR A 165 -16.13 15.63 6.01
C THR A 165 -15.75 15.04 7.37
N PRO A 166 -16.50 15.33 8.45
CA PRO A 166 -16.21 14.76 9.77
C PRO A 166 -16.16 13.22 9.82
N SER A 167 -16.82 12.53 8.89
CA SER A 167 -16.93 11.07 8.88
C SER A 167 -16.15 10.37 7.76
N ARG A 168 -15.59 11.12 6.80
CA ARG A 168 -14.86 10.55 5.67
C ARG A 168 -13.97 11.56 4.96
N ILE A 169 -12.86 11.05 4.42
CA ILE A 169 -12.09 11.65 3.34
C ILE A 169 -12.47 10.91 2.05
N ARG A 170 -12.81 11.65 0.99
CA ARG A 170 -13.03 11.09 -0.35
C ARG A 170 -11.93 11.56 -1.30
N LEU A 171 -11.38 10.61 -2.05
CA LEU A 171 -10.31 10.82 -3.02
C LEU A 171 -10.86 10.58 -4.42
N LYS A 172 -10.68 11.56 -5.30
CA LYS A 172 -11.12 11.48 -6.70
C LYS A 172 -10.00 11.85 -7.65
N SER A 173 -9.75 11.04 -8.67
CA SER A 173 -8.80 11.38 -9.72
C SER A 173 -9.09 10.60 -11.01
N VAL A 174 -8.62 11.12 -12.15
CA VAL A 174 -8.61 10.41 -13.42
C VAL A 174 -7.22 9.80 -13.59
N LEU A 175 -7.17 8.49 -13.87
CA LEU A 175 -5.93 7.74 -14.02
C LEU A 175 -5.65 7.58 -15.52
N PRO A 176 -4.79 8.42 -16.12
CA PRO A 176 -4.66 8.48 -17.58
C PRO A 176 -4.06 7.22 -18.19
N LYS A 177 -3.18 6.52 -17.47
CA LYS A 177 -2.42 5.37 -17.94
C LYS A 177 -2.87 4.08 -17.24
N LYS A 178 -2.76 2.97 -17.95
CA LYS A 178 -2.85 1.64 -17.33
C LYS A 178 -1.61 1.40 -16.44
N GLY A 179 -1.79 0.73 -15.31
CA GLY A 179 -0.70 0.35 -14.42
C GLY A 179 -0.89 0.82 -12.99
N PHE A 180 0.22 0.88 -12.25
CA PHE A 180 0.20 1.21 -10.83
C PHE A 180 0.41 2.70 -10.58
N TYR A 181 -0.27 3.19 -9.55
CA TYR A 181 -0.15 4.53 -9.03
C TYR A 181 0.05 4.47 -7.52
N ARG A 182 0.89 5.36 -7.01
CA ARG A 182 0.98 5.70 -5.59
C ARG A 182 0.11 6.92 -5.33
N VAL A 183 -0.82 6.77 -4.39
CA VAL A 183 -1.53 7.90 -3.80
C VAL A 183 -0.88 8.17 -2.44
N CYS A 184 -0.45 9.41 -2.21
CA CYS A 184 0.06 9.84 -0.92
C CYS A 184 -0.88 10.87 -0.32
N LEU A 185 -1.42 10.58 0.87
CA LEU A 185 -2.17 11.52 1.67
C LEU A 185 -1.23 12.30 2.58
N PHE A 186 -1.40 13.60 2.58
CA PHE A 186 -0.70 14.54 3.42
C PHE A 186 -1.67 15.17 4.41
N LEU A 187 -1.25 15.26 5.67
CA LEU A 187 -1.95 16.02 6.70
C LEU A 187 -1.21 17.34 6.90
N ARG A 188 -1.95 18.46 6.96
CA ARG A 188 -1.39 19.75 7.36
C ARG A 188 -1.23 19.77 8.88
N ARG A 189 0.00 19.98 9.36
CA ARG A 189 0.27 20.33 10.76
C ARG A 189 1.02 21.64 10.74
N THR A 190 0.43 22.66 11.38
CA THR A 190 0.88 24.05 11.30
C THR A 190 1.01 24.50 9.82
N GLU A 191 2.22 24.82 9.37
CA GLU A 191 2.49 25.29 8.00
C GLU A 191 3.11 24.22 7.09
N LEU A 192 3.24 22.98 7.58
CA LEU A 192 3.91 21.90 6.84
C LEU A 192 2.94 20.77 6.50
N LEU A 193 3.13 20.20 5.32
CA LEU A 193 2.43 19.00 4.85
C LEU A 193 3.29 17.77 5.12
N TYR A 194 2.71 16.81 5.84
CA TYR A 194 3.39 15.57 6.19
C TYR A 194 2.71 14.38 5.54
N PRO A 195 3.44 13.47 4.85
CA PRO A 195 2.85 12.26 4.33
C PRO A 195 2.47 11.34 5.49
N VAL A 196 1.21 10.91 5.52
CA VAL A 196 0.67 10.10 6.63
C VAL A 196 0.16 8.73 6.18
N LEU A 197 -0.21 8.59 4.90
CA LEU A 197 -0.79 7.35 4.38
C LEU A 197 -0.48 7.17 2.89
N TYR A 198 0.00 6.00 2.51
CA TYR A 198 0.25 5.61 1.12
C TYR A 198 -0.70 4.51 0.66
N LEU A 199 -1.31 4.68 -0.50
CA LEU A 199 -2.18 3.70 -1.13
C LEU A 199 -1.62 3.32 -2.49
N LEU A 200 -1.67 2.02 -2.81
CA LEU A 200 -1.37 1.49 -4.13
C LEU A 200 -2.67 1.33 -4.90
N VAL A 201 -2.75 1.97 -6.07
CA VAL A 201 -3.91 1.87 -6.97
C VAL A 201 -3.47 1.24 -8.28
N TYR A 202 -4.15 0.19 -8.71
CA TYR A 202 -3.94 -0.42 -10.03
C TYR A 202 -5.08 -0.06 -10.98
N ASN A 203 -4.75 0.68 -12.03
CA ASN A 203 -5.66 0.98 -13.13
C ASN A 203 -5.58 -0.09 -14.22
N LYS A 204 -6.72 -0.73 -14.53
CA LYS A 204 -6.82 -1.75 -15.58
C LYS A 204 -6.90 -1.20 -17.01
N LYS A 205 -7.30 0.06 -17.18
CA LYS A 205 -7.64 0.63 -18.50
C LYS A 205 -6.99 2.00 -18.70
N GLU A 206 -6.40 2.22 -19.87
CA GLU A 206 -5.94 3.56 -20.25
C GLU A 206 -7.15 4.43 -20.60
N VAL A 207 -7.21 5.64 -20.03
CA VAL A 207 -8.28 6.61 -20.29
C VAL A 207 -7.80 7.52 -21.42
N SER A 208 -8.60 7.69 -22.48
CA SER A 208 -8.19 8.55 -23.59
C SER A 208 -8.02 9.99 -23.12
N LYS A 209 -7.06 10.70 -23.73
CA LYS A 209 -6.70 12.08 -23.40
C LYS A 209 -7.85 13.09 -23.51
N ASP A 210 -8.96 12.70 -24.15
CA ASP A 210 -10.15 13.54 -24.37
C ASP A 210 -11.15 13.52 -23.19
N THR A 211 -10.82 12.82 -22.10
CA THR A 211 -11.69 12.84 -20.92
C THR A 211 -11.51 14.18 -20.19
N PRO A 212 -12.56 15.01 -20.04
CA PRO A 212 -12.42 16.31 -19.43
C PRO A 212 -11.80 16.19 -18.04
N ARG A 213 -10.73 16.97 -17.80
CA ARG A 213 -10.15 17.13 -16.46
C ARG A 213 -11.27 17.69 -15.58
N LEU A 214 -11.67 16.91 -14.58
CA LEU A 214 -12.55 17.42 -13.54
C LEU A 214 -11.76 18.52 -12.82
N GLY A 215 -12.22 19.76 -12.98
CA GLY A 215 -11.69 20.90 -12.24
C GLY A 215 -12.04 20.72 -10.78
N TYR A 216 -11.14 20.10 -10.02
CA TYR A 216 -11.25 20.06 -8.58
C TYR A 216 -10.69 21.38 -8.05
N SER A 217 -11.49 22.11 -7.28
CA SER A 217 -11.06 23.35 -6.66
C SER A 217 -9.98 23.03 -5.62
N ASN A 218 -8.73 23.31 -5.95
CA ASN A 218 -7.72 23.52 -4.93
C ASN A 218 -8.00 24.89 -4.32
N MET A 219 -8.28 24.96 -3.01
CA MET A 219 -7.95 26.19 -2.31
C MET A 219 -6.44 26.40 -2.45
N GLU A 220 -6.10 27.59 -2.88
CA GLU A 220 -4.82 28.06 -3.39
C GLU A 220 -3.60 27.55 -2.61
N VAL A 221 -2.60 27.09 -3.36
CA VAL A 221 -1.22 27.01 -2.86
C VAL A 221 -0.69 28.44 -2.85
N LEU A 222 -0.64 29.07 -1.68
CA LEU A 222 0.20 30.24 -1.48
C LEU A 222 1.65 29.77 -1.41
N VAL A 223 2.45 30.24 -2.38
CA VAL A 223 3.92 30.17 -2.39
C VAL A 223 4.48 31.19 -1.42
#